data_AF-A0ABD5GR75-F1
#
_entry.id   AF-A0ABD5GR75-F1
#
_cell.length_a   1.000
_cell.length_b   1.000
_cell.length_c   1.000
_cell.angle_alpha   90.00
_cell.angle_beta   90.00
_cell.angle_gamma   90.00
#
_symmetry.space_group_name_H-M   'P 1'
#
loop_
_entity.id
_entity.type
_entity.pdbx_description
1 polymer ?
#
loop_
_entity_poly.entity_id
_entity_poly.type
_entity_poly.pdbx_seq_one_letter_code
_entity_poly.pdbx_strand_id
1 'polypeptide(L)'
;LIDAQSNGKSAEFYFGRDPKSLADEILKTLPKHFFDIFKIACYIVIGYVLFFTIPYMVSPSTKLDLGNLIIFGILGFIFSITALWLIGKETYQTNKIKKYTSYAFGIVIFVSLIIGSIFFKTPLSFRIPGWWGIGIILILLVITTIIFIIERKRMPFLITIYVLIIIDAILGIGSRIPILDDLLTQPISKSTALWVIIIGGPIVAIVCGVGTYYYIMRNED
;
A
#
# COMPACT_ATOMS: atom_id res chain seq x y z
N LEU A 1 29.84 0.05 9.04
CA LEU A 1 29.88 1.18 8.07
C LEU A 1 30.23 2.50 8.75
N ILE A 2 29.45 2.95 9.75
CA ILE A 2 29.79 4.14 10.54
C ILE A 2 31.18 4.02 11.19
N ASP A 3 31.49 2.86 11.77
CA ASP A 3 32.84 2.56 12.30
C ASP A 3 33.94 2.42 11.23
N ALA A 4 33.60 2.05 10.00
CA ALA A 4 34.58 1.96 8.93
C ALA A 4 34.92 3.36 8.39
N GLN A 5 33.89 4.20 8.27
CA GLN A 5 34.00 5.61 7.87
C GLN A 5 34.74 6.44 8.92
N SER A 6 34.48 6.22 10.22
CA SER A 6 35.20 6.91 11.31
C SER A 6 36.69 6.56 11.36
N ASN A 7 37.07 5.37 10.90
CA ASN A 7 38.45 4.88 10.85
C ASN A 7 39.11 5.02 9.47
N GLY A 8 38.49 5.73 8.51
CA GLY A 8 39.03 5.92 7.16
C GLY A 8 39.23 4.63 6.35
N LYS A 9 38.61 3.53 6.75
CA LYS A 9 38.74 2.22 6.09
C LYS A 9 37.84 2.16 4.86
N SER A 10 38.39 1.69 3.73
CA SER A 10 37.63 1.55 2.50
C SER A 10 36.54 0.49 2.62
N ALA A 11 35.48 0.62 1.82
CA ALA A 11 34.41 -0.38 1.77
C ALA A 11 34.93 -1.77 1.37
N GLU A 12 35.93 -1.84 0.49
CA GLU A 12 36.60 -3.10 0.13
C GLU A 12 37.36 -3.73 1.30
N PHE A 13 38.01 -2.91 2.16
CA PHE A 13 38.66 -3.42 3.37
C PHE A 13 37.65 -3.99 4.38
N TYR A 14 36.46 -3.37 4.48
CA TYR A 14 35.44 -3.76 5.45
C TYR A 14 34.55 -4.92 4.97
N PHE A 15 34.18 -4.95 3.68
CA PHE A 15 33.27 -5.94 3.09
C PHE A 15 33.97 -7.00 2.23
N GLY A 16 35.28 -6.85 1.99
CA GLY A 16 36.03 -7.70 1.06
C GLY A 16 35.80 -7.33 -0.41
N ARG A 17 36.49 -8.07 -1.30
CA ARG A 17 36.38 -7.91 -2.77
C ARG A 17 35.10 -8.46 -3.37
N ASP A 18 34.44 -9.38 -2.67
CA ASP A 18 33.16 -9.97 -3.09
C ASP A 18 32.09 -9.77 -2.01
N PRO A 19 31.50 -8.56 -1.93
CA PRO A 19 30.47 -8.24 -0.95
C PRO A 19 29.20 -9.06 -1.12
N LYS A 20 28.98 -9.69 -2.29
CA LYS A 20 27.85 -10.57 -2.54
C LYS A 20 27.99 -11.88 -1.77
N SER A 21 29.18 -12.50 -1.82
CA SER A 21 29.47 -13.73 -1.07
C SER A 21 29.28 -13.52 0.43
N LEU A 22 29.78 -12.42 0.98
CA LEU A 22 29.62 -12.06 2.38
C LEU A 22 28.12 -11.87 2.75
N ALA A 23 27.36 -11.18 1.91
CA ALA A 23 25.92 -10.99 2.14
C ALA A 23 25.15 -12.32 2.11
N ASP A 24 25.47 -13.20 1.15
CA ASP A 24 24.84 -14.52 1.03
C ASP A 24 25.16 -15.42 2.23
N GLU A 25 26.37 -15.31 2.79
CA GLU A 25 26.77 -16.03 4.00
C GLU A 25 25.99 -15.56 5.24
N ILE A 26 25.82 -14.25 5.41
CA ILE A 26 24.98 -13.67 6.47
C ILE A 26 23.51 -14.13 6.31
N LEU A 27 23.00 -14.18 5.09
CA LEU A 27 21.62 -14.63 4.84
C LEU A 27 21.41 -16.13 5.12
N LYS A 28 22.48 -16.95 5.10
CA LYS A 28 22.41 -18.37 5.46
C LYS A 28 22.37 -18.60 6.97
N THR A 29 22.94 -17.70 7.76
CA THR A 29 22.97 -17.82 9.23
C THR A 29 21.71 -17.29 9.91
N LEU A 30 20.88 -16.52 9.18
CA LEU A 30 19.61 -16.03 9.70
C LEU A 30 18.58 -17.17 9.88
N PRO A 31 17.96 -17.30 11.06
CA PRO A 31 16.94 -18.32 11.31
C PRO A 31 15.71 -18.07 10.42
N LYS A 32 15.30 -19.09 9.67
CA LYS A 32 14.13 -19.03 8.78
C LYS A 32 12.95 -19.76 9.42
N HIS A 33 12.20 -19.05 10.26
CA HIS A 33 10.98 -19.60 10.85
C HIS A 33 9.80 -19.39 9.90
N PHE A 34 9.30 -20.48 9.32
CA PHE A 34 8.14 -20.47 8.43
C PHE A 34 6.91 -19.81 9.05
N PHE A 35 6.67 -20.07 10.35
CA PHE A 35 5.52 -19.51 11.08
C PHE A 35 5.56 -17.99 11.19
N ASP A 36 6.73 -17.38 11.32
CA ASP A 36 6.85 -15.92 11.39
C ASP A 36 6.52 -15.29 10.02
N ILE A 37 6.96 -15.91 8.94
CA ILE A 37 6.65 -15.48 7.56
C ILE A 37 5.14 -15.60 7.31
N PHE A 38 4.52 -16.71 7.72
CA PHE A 38 3.08 -16.91 7.60
C PHE A 38 2.29 -15.86 8.40
N LYS A 39 2.71 -15.58 9.65
CA LYS A 39 2.08 -14.58 10.50
C LYS A 39 2.17 -13.18 9.88
N ILE A 40 3.33 -12.81 9.34
CA ILE A 40 3.53 -11.55 8.61
C ILE A 40 2.61 -11.50 7.38
N ALA A 41 2.53 -12.58 6.60
CA ALA A 41 1.65 -12.66 5.43
C ALA A 41 0.17 -12.44 5.83
N CYS A 42 -0.29 -13.07 6.91
CA CYS A 42 -1.64 -12.86 7.44
C CYS A 42 -1.87 -11.40 7.85
N TYR A 43 -0.94 -10.77 8.57
CA TYR A 43 -1.09 -9.36 8.95
C TYR A 43 -1.15 -8.44 7.74
N ILE A 44 -0.35 -8.70 6.71
CA ILE A 44 -0.36 -7.89 5.49
C ILE A 44 -1.69 -8.05 4.75
N VAL A 45 -2.19 -9.28 4.59
CA VAL A 45 -3.46 -9.52 3.90
C VAL A 45 -4.64 -8.91 4.69
N ILE A 46 -4.68 -9.10 6.01
CA ILE A 46 -5.71 -8.50 6.87
C ILE A 46 -5.62 -6.97 6.81
N GLY A 47 -4.42 -6.41 6.92
CA GLY A 47 -4.20 -4.96 6.79
C GLY A 47 -4.64 -4.42 5.44
N TYR A 48 -4.34 -5.13 4.36
CA TYR A 48 -4.79 -4.79 3.00
C TYR A 48 -6.31 -4.78 2.91
N VAL A 49 -6.98 -5.85 3.36
CA VAL A 49 -8.44 -5.94 3.32
C VAL A 49 -9.06 -4.83 4.15
N LEU A 50 -8.59 -4.59 5.38
CA LEU A 50 -9.08 -3.51 6.25
C LEU A 50 -8.93 -2.15 5.57
N PHE A 51 -7.76 -1.89 4.98
CA PHE A 51 -7.47 -0.61 4.32
C PHE A 51 -8.36 -0.36 3.10
N PHE A 52 -8.53 -1.36 2.24
CA PHE A 52 -9.30 -1.20 1.00
C PHE A 52 -10.81 -1.37 1.17
N THR A 53 -11.30 -1.85 2.32
CA THR A 53 -12.74 -2.04 2.53
C THR A 53 -13.51 -0.71 2.53
N ILE A 54 -13.03 0.32 3.24
CA ILE A 54 -13.70 1.63 3.28
C ILE A 54 -13.76 2.28 1.87
N PRO A 55 -12.65 2.39 1.12
CA PRO A 55 -12.67 2.86 -0.28
C PRO A 55 -13.65 2.07 -1.16
N TYR A 56 -13.70 0.74 -1.01
CA TYR A 56 -14.60 -0.11 -1.79
C TYR A 56 -16.08 0.18 -1.48
N MET A 57 -16.36 0.55 -0.24
CA MET A 57 -17.70 0.88 0.22
C MET A 57 -18.14 2.31 -0.12
N VAL A 58 -17.30 3.16 -0.73
CA VAL A 58 -17.69 4.54 -1.07
C VAL A 58 -18.94 4.58 -1.95
N SER A 59 -19.05 3.66 -2.91
CA SER A 59 -20.25 3.54 -3.73
C SER A 59 -21.28 2.60 -3.08
N PRO A 60 -22.52 3.04 -2.82
CA PRO A 60 -23.55 2.20 -2.22
C PRO A 60 -24.22 1.24 -3.21
N SER A 61 -24.05 1.49 -4.52
CA SER A 61 -24.63 0.65 -5.58
C SER A 61 -23.77 -0.58 -5.90
N THR A 62 -22.50 -0.59 -5.50
CA THR A 62 -21.59 -1.72 -5.69
C THR A 62 -21.71 -2.73 -4.55
N LYS A 63 -21.57 -4.02 -4.89
CA LYS A 63 -21.48 -5.09 -3.88
C LYS A 63 -20.06 -5.11 -3.32
N LEU A 64 -19.89 -5.16 -2.00
CA LEU A 64 -18.58 -5.35 -1.37
C LEU A 64 -18.07 -6.76 -1.71
N ASP A 65 -17.09 -6.84 -2.61
CA ASP A 65 -16.47 -8.09 -3.06
C ASP A 65 -15.25 -8.42 -2.18
N LEU A 66 -15.51 -8.99 -1.00
CA LEU A 66 -14.46 -9.37 -0.05
C LEU A 66 -13.53 -10.44 -0.64
N GLY A 67 -14.06 -11.36 -1.44
CA GLY A 67 -13.21 -12.38 -2.07
C GLY A 67 -12.22 -11.76 -3.07
N ASN A 68 -12.62 -10.74 -3.82
CA ASN A 68 -11.70 -10.00 -4.69
C ASN A 68 -10.59 -9.34 -3.85
N LEU A 69 -10.94 -8.63 -2.77
CA LEU A 69 -9.95 -7.98 -1.90
C LEU A 69 -8.96 -8.99 -1.30
N ILE A 70 -9.43 -10.16 -0.85
CA ILE A 70 -8.55 -11.20 -0.29
C ILE A 70 -7.62 -11.76 -1.37
N ILE A 71 -8.16 -12.15 -2.54
CA ILE A 71 -7.36 -12.74 -3.62
C ILE A 71 -6.30 -11.76 -4.11
N PHE A 72 -6.68 -10.52 -4.41
CA PHE A 72 -5.73 -9.52 -4.91
C PHE A 72 -4.80 -8.99 -3.81
N GLY A 73 -5.19 -9.04 -2.54
CA GLY A 73 -4.27 -8.83 -1.41
C GLY A 73 -3.18 -9.90 -1.34
N ILE A 74 -3.54 -11.18 -1.50
CA ILE A 74 -2.58 -12.31 -1.52
C ILE A 74 -1.68 -12.22 -2.77
N LEU A 75 -2.25 -12.00 -3.95
CA LEU A 75 -1.48 -11.86 -5.19
C LEU A 75 -0.54 -10.65 -5.13
N GLY A 76 -1.00 -9.53 -4.57
CA GLY A 76 -0.17 -8.34 -4.33
C GLY A 76 1.00 -8.65 -3.40
N PHE A 77 0.77 -9.37 -2.31
CA PHE A 77 1.84 -9.79 -1.39
C PHE A 77 2.87 -10.70 -2.08
N ILE A 78 2.42 -11.71 -2.83
CA ILE A 78 3.31 -12.59 -3.61
C ILE A 78 4.11 -11.77 -4.62
N PHE A 79 3.47 -10.82 -5.31
CA PHE A 79 4.12 -9.91 -6.24
C PHE A 79 5.19 -9.07 -5.53
N SER A 80 4.89 -8.48 -4.37
CA SER A 80 5.86 -7.69 -3.60
C SER A 80 7.09 -8.49 -3.18
N ILE A 81 6.91 -9.72 -2.67
CA ILE A 81 8.05 -10.60 -2.36
C ILE A 81 8.87 -10.90 -3.61
N THR A 82 8.19 -11.25 -4.70
CA THR A 82 8.85 -11.57 -5.98
C THR A 82 9.63 -10.37 -6.52
N ALA A 83 9.07 -9.17 -6.42
CA ALA A 83 9.71 -7.93 -6.82
C ALA A 83 10.95 -7.63 -5.98
N LEU A 84 10.87 -7.75 -4.65
CA LEU A 84 12.02 -7.58 -3.76
C LEU A 84 13.12 -8.60 -4.05
N TRP A 85 12.75 -9.86 -4.25
CA TRP A 85 13.69 -10.92 -4.63
C TRP A 85 14.37 -10.62 -5.97
N LEU A 86 13.61 -10.16 -6.97
CA LEU A 86 14.10 -9.79 -8.28
C LEU A 86 15.06 -8.59 -8.21
N ILE A 87 14.72 -7.56 -7.44
CA ILE A 87 15.59 -6.40 -7.18
C ILE A 87 16.90 -6.85 -6.53
N GLY A 88 16.83 -7.74 -5.53
CA GLY A 88 18.02 -8.31 -4.88
C GLY A 88 18.93 -9.04 -5.88
N LYS A 89 18.36 -9.86 -6.76
CA LYS A 89 19.11 -10.58 -7.79
C LYS A 89 19.74 -9.65 -8.83
N GLU A 90 19.00 -8.63 -9.26
CA GLU A 90 19.44 -7.67 -10.28
C GLU A 90 20.40 -6.59 -9.72
N THR A 91 20.57 -6.49 -8.39
CA THR A 91 21.48 -5.52 -7.75
C THR A 91 22.93 -5.73 -8.19
N TYR A 92 23.34 -6.99 -8.41
CA TYR A 92 24.68 -7.35 -8.86
C TYR A 92 24.74 -7.65 -10.37
N GLN A 93 23.65 -7.43 -11.12
CA GLN A 93 23.61 -7.69 -12.55
C GLN A 93 24.24 -6.53 -13.35
N THR A 94 25.29 -6.83 -14.12
CA THR A 94 26.01 -5.83 -14.92
C THR A 94 25.34 -5.53 -16.27
N ASN A 95 24.52 -6.46 -16.78
CA ASN A 95 23.82 -6.29 -18.05
C ASN A 95 22.56 -5.42 -17.88
N LYS A 96 22.66 -4.16 -18.33
CA LYS A 96 21.57 -3.17 -18.28
C LYS A 96 20.30 -3.62 -19.02
N ILE A 97 20.43 -4.34 -20.13
CA ILE A 97 19.28 -4.78 -20.94
C ILE A 97 18.45 -5.79 -20.13
N LYS A 98 19.09 -6.80 -19.54
CA LYS A 98 18.39 -7.79 -18.69
C LYS A 98 17.67 -7.12 -17.52
N LYS A 99 18.31 -6.13 -16.89
CA LYS A 99 17.73 -5.35 -15.79
C LYS A 99 16.48 -4.57 -16.23
N TYR A 100 16.54 -3.84 -17.35
CA TYR A 100 15.39 -3.08 -17.84
C TYR A 100 14.25 -3.99 -18.32
N THR A 101 14.57 -5.10 -19.00
CA THR A 101 13.55 -6.08 -19.42
C THR A 101 12.84 -6.69 -18.20
N SER A 102 13.59 -6.98 -17.14
CA SER A 102 13.05 -7.50 -15.87
C SER A 102 12.08 -6.50 -15.22
N TYR A 103 12.44 -5.22 -15.16
CA TYR A 103 11.55 -4.18 -14.62
C TYR A 103 10.32 -3.94 -15.49
N ALA A 104 10.48 -3.92 -16.82
CA ALA A 104 9.35 -3.79 -17.74
C ALA A 104 8.35 -4.94 -17.56
N PHE A 105 8.84 -6.17 -17.42
CA PHE A 105 8.00 -7.34 -17.16
C PHE A 105 7.28 -7.23 -15.80
N GLY A 106 7.98 -6.77 -14.76
CA GLY A 106 7.37 -6.50 -13.44
C GLY A 106 6.25 -5.45 -13.50
N ILE A 107 6.44 -4.38 -14.27
CA ILE A 107 5.41 -3.35 -14.49
C ILE A 107 4.20 -3.94 -15.21
N VAL A 108 4.41 -4.75 -16.25
CA VAL A 108 3.31 -5.40 -16.97
C VAL A 108 2.49 -6.28 -16.02
N ILE A 109 3.14 -7.11 -15.20
CA ILE A 109 2.43 -7.94 -14.20
C ILE A 109 1.66 -7.06 -13.22
N PHE A 110 2.27 -6.00 -12.70
CA PHE A 110 1.61 -5.09 -11.77
C PHE A 110 0.35 -4.47 -12.39
N VAL A 111 0.44 -3.96 -13.61
CA VAL A 111 -0.70 -3.40 -14.35
C VAL A 111 -1.78 -4.47 -14.58
N SER A 112 -1.39 -5.70 -14.94
CA SER A 112 -2.32 -6.81 -15.08
C SER A 112 -3.04 -7.16 -13.76
N LEU A 113 -2.37 -7.05 -12.61
CA LEU A 113 -3.01 -7.25 -11.30
C LEU A 113 -4.03 -6.16 -10.99
N ILE A 114 -3.74 -4.89 -11.31
CA ILE A 114 -4.68 -3.78 -11.13
C ILE A 114 -5.89 -3.91 -12.04
N ILE A 115 -5.68 -4.24 -13.32
CA ILE A 115 -6.77 -4.50 -14.26
C ILE A 115 -7.59 -5.70 -13.78
N GLY A 116 -6.92 -6.79 -13.39
CA GLY A 116 -7.54 -7.99 -12.85
C GLY A 116 -8.43 -7.68 -11.65
N SER A 117 -8.01 -6.83 -10.72
CA SER A 117 -8.80 -6.54 -9.51
C SER A 117 -10.10 -5.81 -9.82
N ILE A 118 -10.15 -5.02 -10.90
CA ILE A 118 -11.35 -4.29 -11.32
C ILE A 118 -12.37 -5.25 -11.96
N PHE A 119 -11.90 -6.12 -12.87
CA PHE A 119 -12.76 -6.96 -13.70
C PHE A 119 -13.13 -8.31 -13.06
N PHE A 120 -12.26 -8.87 -12.22
CA PHE A 120 -12.50 -10.17 -11.60
C PHE A 120 -13.53 -10.03 -10.47
N LYS A 121 -14.63 -10.78 -10.53
CA LYS A 121 -15.67 -10.79 -9.51
C LYS A 121 -15.72 -12.13 -8.81
N THR A 122 -15.98 -12.12 -7.51
CA THR A 122 -16.02 -13.35 -6.72
C THR A 122 -17.39 -13.62 -6.11
N PRO A 123 -17.72 -14.89 -5.83
CA PRO A 123 -18.98 -15.23 -5.17
C PRO A 123 -19.05 -14.72 -3.73
N LEU A 124 -17.92 -14.43 -3.09
CA LEU A 124 -17.86 -13.84 -1.75
C LEU A 124 -18.08 -12.32 -1.82
N SER A 125 -19.26 -11.92 -2.28
CA SER A 125 -19.67 -10.53 -2.39
C SER A 125 -21.01 -10.25 -1.70
N PHE A 126 -21.09 -9.14 -0.98
CA PHE A 126 -22.23 -8.78 -0.15
C PHE A 126 -22.83 -7.45 -0.58
N ARG A 127 -24.15 -7.40 -0.71
CA ARG A 127 -24.87 -6.13 -0.88
C ARG A 127 -25.16 -5.57 0.50
N ILE A 128 -24.59 -4.42 0.81
CA ILE A 128 -24.72 -3.80 2.13
C ILE A 128 -25.75 -2.67 2.05
N PRO A 129 -26.90 -2.77 2.75
CA PRO A 129 -27.92 -1.71 2.77
C PRO A 129 -27.38 -0.39 3.34
N GLY A 130 -27.97 0.75 2.95
CA GLY A 130 -27.48 2.10 3.30
C GLY A 130 -27.12 2.28 4.79
N TRP A 131 -28.07 2.05 5.70
CA TRP A 131 -27.83 2.23 7.14
C TRP A 131 -26.80 1.25 7.72
N TRP A 132 -26.83 -0.01 7.29
CA TRP A 132 -25.83 -1.02 7.68
C TRP A 132 -24.43 -0.67 7.16
N GLY A 133 -24.35 -0.07 5.96
CA GLY A 133 -23.10 0.39 5.37
C GLY A 133 -22.45 1.52 6.17
N ILE A 134 -23.25 2.48 6.65
CA ILE A 134 -22.78 3.54 7.55
C ILE A 134 -22.22 2.92 8.83
N GLY A 135 -22.96 1.99 9.45
CA GLY A 135 -22.52 1.30 10.67
C GLY A 135 -21.18 0.58 10.48
N ILE A 136 -21.02 -0.15 9.38
CA ILE A 136 -19.77 -0.85 9.06
C ILE A 136 -18.62 0.13 8.82
N ILE A 137 -18.85 1.23 8.06
CA ILE A 137 -17.83 2.25 7.83
C ILE A 137 -17.37 2.85 9.17
N LEU A 138 -18.28 3.17 10.09
CA LEU A 138 -17.94 3.71 11.40
C LEU A 138 -17.11 2.73 12.23
N ILE A 139 -17.48 1.44 12.25
CA ILE A 139 -16.72 0.40 12.96
C ILE A 139 -15.30 0.28 12.39
N LEU A 140 -15.17 0.21 11.06
CA LEU A 140 -13.88 0.14 10.38
C LEU A 140 -13.05 1.41 10.62
N LEU A 141 -13.70 2.58 10.66
CA LEU A 141 -13.04 3.84 10.96
C LEU A 141 -12.46 3.81 12.37
N VAL A 142 -13.22 3.37 13.38
CA VAL A 142 -12.71 3.22 14.75
C VAL A 142 -11.50 2.27 14.81
N ILE A 143 -11.58 1.10 14.15
CA ILE A 143 -10.46 0.13 14.11
C ILE A 143 -9.22 0.77 13.49
N THR A 144 -9.37 1.43 12.33
CA THR A 144 -8.26 2.08 11.63
C THR A 144 -7.70 3.28 12.41
N THR A 145 -8.53 4.04 13.12
CA THR A 145 -8.10 5.11 14.03
C THR A 145 -7.28 4.56 15.19
N ILE A 146 -7.70 3.44 15.81
CA ILE A 146 -6.94 2.80 16.90
C ILE A 146 -5.56 2.37 16.39
N ILE A 147 -5.50 1.70 15.23
CA ILE A 147 -4.23 1.28 14.60
C ILE A 147 -3.35 2.51 14.32
N PHE A 148 -3.93 3.57 13.76
CA PHE A 148 -3.21 4.82 13.49
C PHE A 148 -2.62 5.43 14.76
N ILE A 149 -3.38 5.52 15.86
CA ILE A 149 -2.88 6.09 17.12
C ILE A 149 -1.71 5.29 17.69
N ILE A 150 -1.78 3.96 17.61
CA ILE A 150 -0.75 3.06 18.13
C ILE A 150 0.53 3.14 17.28
N GLU A 151 0.41 3.11 15.95
CA GLU A 151 1.54 2.91 15.04
C GLU A 151 2.11 4.20 14.44
N ARG A 152 1.40 5.34 14.51
CA ARG A 152 1.83 6.62 13.88
C ARG A 152 3.24 7.10 14.28
N LYS A 153 3.71 6.73 15.47
CA LYS A 153 5.07 7.09 15.93
C LYS A 153 6.16 6.27 15.25
N ARG A 154 5.85 5.03 14.86
CA ARG A 154 6.79 4.11 14.19
C ARG A 154 6.77 4.27 12.67
N MET A 155 5.62 4.65 12.14
CA MET A 155 5.38 4.74 10.69
C MET A 155 4.75 6.09 10.34
N PRO A 156 5.56 7.15 10.16
CA PRO A 156 5.03 8.51 9.93
C PRO A 156 4.19 8.62 8.65
N PHE A 157 4.42 7.77 7.65
CA PHE A 157 3.61 7.71 6.42
C PHE A 157 2.14 7.32 6.68
N LEU A 158 1.82 6.72 7.83
CA LEU A 158 0.44 6.38 8.21
C LEU A 158 -0.46 7.61 8.31
N ILE A 159 0.09 8.81 8.52
CA ILE A 159 -0.70 10.06 8.54
C ILE A 159 -1.37 10.27 7.19
N THR A 160 -0.61 10.17 6.10
CA THR A 160 -1.14 10.32 4.73
C THR A 160 -2.23 9.28 4.45
N ILE A 161 -1.94 8.02 4.79
CA ILE A 161 -2.88 6.91 4.60
C ILE A 161 -4.17 7.14 5.38
N TYR A 162 -4.06 7.56 6.63
CA TYR A 162 -5.22 7.79 7.50
C TYR A 162 -6.08 8.96 7.02
N VAL A 163 -5.49 10.03 6.50
CA VAL A 163 -6.24 11.14 5.89
C VAL A 163 -7.07 10.67 4.71
N LEU A 164 -6.53 9.79 3.85
CA LEU A 164 -7.29 9.22 2.73
C LEU A 164 -8.47 8.37 3.23
N ILE A 165 -8.26 7.53 4.25
CA ILE A 165 -9.35 6.73 4.86
C ILE A 165 -10.46 7.63 5.39
N ILE A 166 -10.12 8.76 6.02
CA ILE A 166 -11.11 9.72 6.54
C ILE A 166 -11.93 10.32 5.40
N ILE A 167 -11.29 10.69 4.30
CA ILE A 167 -11.97 11.20 3.10
C ILE A 167 -12.92 10.13 2.55
N ASP A 168 -12.45 8.89 2.37
CA ASP A 168 -13.27 7.80 1.86
C ASP A 168 -14.44 7.45 2.81
N ALA A 169 -14.23 7.53 4.12
CA ALA A 169 -15.29 7.34 5.10
C ALA A 169 -16.36 8.44 5.01
N ILE A 170 -15.95 9.70 4.88
CA ILE A 170 -16.88 10.82 4.67
C ILE A 170 -17.67 10.64 3.37
N LEU A 171 -17.00 10.30 2.27
CA LEU A 171 -17.64 10.06 0.97
C LEU A 171 -18.61 8.86 1.04
N GLY A 172 -18.21 7.77 1.68
CA GLY A 172 -19.05 6.58 1.84
C GLY A 172 -20.27 6.79 2.74
N ILE A 173 -20.16 7.61 3.78
CA ILE A 173 -21.32 7.99 4.59
C ILE A 173 -22.20 8.96 3.81
N GLY A 174 -21.61 9.97 3.17
CA GLY A 174 -22.31 10.99 2.38
C GLY A 174 -23.14 10.39 1.24
N SER A 175 -22.56 9.43 0.50
CA SER A 175 -23.26 8.75 -0.60
C SER A 175 -24.46 7.91 -0.15
N ARG A 176 -24.65 7.70 1.15
CA ARG A 176 -25.78 6.95 1.71
C ARG A 176 -26.85 7.87 2.33
N ILE A 177 -26.62 9.18 2.33
CA ILE A 177 -27.57 10.18 2.83
C ILE A 177 -28.34 10.74 1.63
N PRO A 178 -29.69 10.63 1.58
CA PRO A 178 -30.49 11.04 0.42
C PRO A 178 -30.27 12.49 -0.05
N ILE A 179 -29.93 13.40 0.87
CA ILE A 179 -29.66 14.81 0.56
C ILE A 179 -28.35 15.00 -0.23
N LEU A 180 -27.37 14.12 -0.01
CA LEU A 180 -26.03 14.21 -0.58
C LEU A 180 -25.78 13.17 -1.69
N ASP A 181 -26.65 12.16 -1.79
CA ASP A 181 -26.52 11.06 -2.75
C ASP A 181 -26.46 11.58 -4.19
N ASP A 182 -27.41 12.41 -4.61
CA ASP A 182 -27.44 12.99 -5.96
C ASP A 182 -26.18 13.80 -6.26
N LEU A 183 -25.64 14.55 -5.31
CA LEU A 183 -24.44 15.37 -5.52
C LEU A 183 -23.18 14.50 -5.65
N LEU A 184 -23.08 13.42 -4.87
CA LEU A 184 -21.87 12.61 -4.73
C LEU A 184 -21.81 11.43 -5.71
N THR A 185 -22.95 10.97 -6.21
CA THR A 185 -23.04 9.85 -7.15
C THR A 185 -23.27 10.28 -8.59
N GLN A 186 -23.55 11.56 -8.82
CA GLN A 186 -23.64 12.13 -10.16
C GLN A 186 -22.34 11.85 -10.93
N PRO A 187 -22.44 11.27 -12.14
CA PRO A 187 -21.27 10.96 -12.94
C PRO A 187 -20.55 12.26 -13.30
N ILE A 188 -19.34 12.42 -12.78
CA ILE A 188 -18.48 13.55 -13.13
C ILE A 188 -18.19 13.44 -14.63
N SER A 189 -18.36 14.55 -15.36
CA SER A 189 -18.04 14.58 -16.79
C SER A 189 -16.58 14.14 -17.00
N LYS A 190 -16.30 13.36 -18.05
CA LYS A 190 -14.94 12.84 -18.32
C LYS A 190 -13.88 13.96 -18.35
N SER A 191 -14.26 15.16 -18.81
CA SER A 191 -13.40 16.34 -18.82
C SER A 191 -13.11 16.84 -17.40
N THR A 192 -14.14 16.99 -16.57
CA THR A 192 -13.99 17.45 -15.18
C THR A 192 -13.19 16.45 -14.32
N ALA A 193 -13.42 15.14 -14.48
CA ALA A 193 -12.67 14.11 -13.76
C ALA A 193 -11.16 14.15 -14.06
N LEU A 194 -10.80 14.40 -15.32
CA LEU A 194 -9.42 14.51 -15.77
C LEU A 194 -8.71 15.72 -15.11
N TRP A 195 -9.39 16.87 -14.99
CA TRP A 195 -8.85 18.04 -14.30
C TRP A 195 -8.73 17.85 -12.79
N VAL A 196 -9.69 17.16 -12.16
CA VAL A 196 -9.62 16.81 -10.73
C VAL A 196 -8.42 15.91 -10.44
N ILE A 197 -8.12 14.94 -11.32
CA ILE A 197 -6.97 14.05 -11.16
C ILE A 197 -5.65 14.82 -11.39
N ILE A 198 -5.57 15.60 -12.46
CA ILE A 198 -4.35 16.34 -12.84
C ILE A 198 -3.99 17.42 -11.83
N ILE A 199 -4.98 18.11 -11.25
CA ILE A 199 -4.74 19.22 -10.33
C ILE A 199 -4.83 18.75 -8.87
N GLY A 200 -5.87 18.00 -8.52
CA GLY A 200 -6.10 17.54 -7.14
C GLY A 200 -5.10 16.49 -6.67
N GLY A 201 -4.71 15.56 -7.55
CA GLY A 201 -3.75 14.49 -7.21
C GLY A 201 -2.40 15.04 -6.72
N PRO A 202 -1.74 15.94 -7.47
CA PRO A 202 -0.49 16.56 -7.04
C PRO A 202 -0.63 17.43 -5.78
N ILE A 203 -1.73 18.17 -5.63
CA ILE A 203 -1.95 19.01 -4.44
C ILE A 203 -2.08 18.14 -3.19
N VAL A 204 -2.87 17.06 -3.23
CA VAL A 204 -3.01 16.14 -2.10
C VAL A 204 -1.68 15.45 -1.79
N ALA A 205 -0.92 15.02 -2.82
CA ALA A 205 0.40 14.42 -2.64
C ALA A 205 1.40 15.40 -2.00
N ILE A 206 1.38 16.68 -2.39
CA ILE A 206 2.24 17.72 -1.83
C ILE A 206 1.82 18.03 -0.39
N VAL A 207 0.53 18.24 -0.12
CA VAL A 207 0.05 18.57 1.24
C VAL A 207 0.31 17.41 2.21
N CYS A 208 0.05 16.18 1.79
CA CYS A 208 0.31 15.00 2.62
C CYS A 208 1.82 14.72 2.77
N GLY A 209 2.60 14.87 1.69
CA GLY A 209 4.05 14.68 1.69
C GLY A 209 4.78 15.72 2.55
N VAL A 210 4.46 17.00 2.37
CA VAL A 210 5.01 18.12 3.16
C VAL A 210 4.54 18.03 4.61
N GLY A 211 3.27 17.69 4.86
CA GLY A 211 2.75 17.49 6.21
C GLY A 211 3.45 16.34 6.94
N THR A 212 3.72 15.24 6.25
CA THR A 212 4.48 14.11 6.80
C THR A 212 5.94 14.51 7.07
N TYR A 213 6.59 15.21 6.13
CA TYR A 213 7.96 15.70 6.28
C TYR A 213 8.12 16.65 7.46
N TYR A 214 7.22 17.63 7.60
CA TYR A 214 7.23 18.59 8.71
C TYR A 214 6.97 17.92 10.07
N TYR A 215 6.10 16.90 10.11
CA TYR A 215 5.85 16.12 11.32
C TYR A 215 7.07 15.30 11.77
N ILE A 216 7.82 14.73 10.82
CA ILE A 216 9.06 13.99 11.11
C ILE A 216 10.12 14.96 11.67
N MET A 217 10.41 16.07 10.97
CA MET A 217 11.43 17.04 11.41
C MET A 217 11.14 17.66 12.79
N ARG A 218 9.88 17.76 13.20
CA ARG A 218 9.50 18.36 14.49
C ARG A 218 9.53 17.38 15.67
N ASN A 219 9.61 16.08 15.41
CA ASN A 219 9.63 15.05 16.46
C ASN A 219 10.96 14.25 16.46
N GLU A 220 11.99 14.73 15.77
CA GLU A 220 13.35 14.18 15.81
C GLU A 220 14.23 14.78 16.94
N ASP A 221 13.62 15.50 17.90
CA ASP A 221 14.26 15.92 19.16
C ASP A 221 14.09 14.88 20.28
#